data_AF-A0A1Y5P9X3-F1
#
_entry.id   AF-A0A1Y5P9X3-F1
#
_cell.length_a   1.000
_cell.length_b   1.000
_cell.length_c   1.000
_cell.angle_alpha   90.00
_cell.angle_beta   90.00
_cell.angle_gamma   90.00
#
_symmetry.space_group_name_H-M   'P 1'
#
loop_
_entity.id
_entity.type
_entity.pdbx_description
1 polymer ?
#
loop_
_entity_poly.entity_id
_entity_poly.type
_entity_poly.pdbx_seq_one_letter_code
_entity_poly.pdbx_strand_id
1 'polypeptide(L)'
;MTRNFVFTDDEAVALAAVKSQLWPTGLTTVPRTPEAMRDAGMRGIRSLLVRGLVSVEPGMDGGYVVDPEFESAVSGFLGAAKRIGAYLAPAAKPDQLAGASITAARTDLQWWLVSATAKGVHSIRPSGRLEIVDSLAELAEKTYDGTLLAGTTDPASYCCVIRFGAGDDDKIVVSGNGAATGPRWSRTRLVEAFAGAVS
;
A
#
# COMPACT_ATOMS: atom_id res chain seq x y z
N MET A 1 -5.01 16.68 15.69
CA MET A 1 -5.31 15.27 15.35
C MET A 1 -4.86 15.08 13.93
N THR A 2 -4.02 14.09 13.65
CA THR A 2 -3.56 13.81 12.28
C THR A 2 -4.67 13.05 11.53
N ARG A 3 -5.10 13.60 10.40
CA ARG A 3 -6.24 13.11 9.61
C ARG A 3 -5.86 11.86 8.81
N ASN A 4 -6.78 10.89 8.75
CA ASN A 4 -6.71 9.77 7.81
C ASN A 4 -7.36 10.19 6.49
N PHE A 5 -6.68 9.96 5.37
CA PHE A 5 -7.22 10.23 4.04
C PHE A 5 -7.53 8.92 3.32
N VAL A 6 -8.74 8.84 2.77
CA VAL A 6 -9.17 7.71 1.95
C VAL A 6 -9.27 8.15 0.49
N PHE A 7 -8.69 7.38 -0.42
CA PHE A 7 -8.63 7.72 -1.84
C PHE A 7 -8.58 6.46 -2.70
N THR A 8 -8.78 6.60 -4.00
CA THR A 8 -8.83 5.47 -4.95
C THR A 8 -7.50 5.28 -5.70
N ASP A 9 -7.34 4.15 -6.41
CA ASP A 9 -6.22 3.94 -7.32
C ASP A 9 -6.10 5.07 -8.35
N ASP A 10 -7.22 5.52 -8.91
CA ASP A 10 -7.26 6.64 -9.86
C ASP A 10 -6.71 7.93 -9.22
N GLU A 11 -7.12 8.23 -7.98
CA GLU A 11 -6.64 9.39 -7.23
C GLU A 11 -5.17 9.24 -6.83
N ALA A 12 -4.70 8.03 -6.51
CA ALA A 12 -3.30 7.74 -6.26
C ALA A 12 -2.43 8.02 -7.51
N VAL A 13 -2.91 7.60 -8.69
CA VAL A 13 -2.26 7.91 -9.98
C VAL A 13 -2.23 9.41 -10.24
N ALA A 14 -3.34 10.11 -9.99
CA ALA A 14 -3.40 11.56 -10.15
C ALA A 14 -2.39 12.30 -9.22
N LEU A 15 -2.32 11.91 -7.96
CA LEU A 15 -1.40 12.50 -6.98
C LEU A 15 0.06 12.25 -7.37
N ALA A 16 0.38 11.03 -7.80
CA ALA A 16 1.70 10.68 -8.30
C ALA A 16 2.10 11.55 -9.50
N ALA A 17 1.18 11.77 -10.45
CA ALA A 17 1.39 12.64 -11.59
C ALA A 17 1.60 14.12 -11.19
N VAL A 18 0.78 14.66 -10.28
CA VAL A 18 0.95 16.02 -9.72
C VAL A 18 2.32 16.19 -9.08
N LYS A 19 2.87 15.14 -8.48
CA LYS A 19 4.18 15.14 -7.82
C LYS A 19 5.35 14.78 -8.72
N SER A 20 5.11 14.49 -10.00
CA SER A 20 6.13 13.95 -10.92
C SER A 20 6.87 12.74 -10.34
N GLN A 21 6.15 11.87 -9.63
CA GLN A 21 6.70 10.68 -8.96
C GLN A 21 5.86 9.45 -9.29
N LEU A 22 6.39 8.26 -9.03
CA LEU A 22 5.65 7.01 -9.16
C LEU A 22 4.96 6.66 -7.85
N TRP A 23 3.72 6.21 -7.92
CA TRP A 23 3.06 5.63 -6.76
C TRP A 23 3.72 4.28 -6.43
N PRO A 24 4.30 4.10 -5.23
CA PRO A 24 5.18 2.97 -4.93
C PRO A 24 4.43 1.68 -4.51
N THR A 25 3.10 1.65 -4.61
CA THR A 25 2.28 0.53 -4.10
C THR A 25 1.23 0.04 -5.10
N GLY A 26 0.45 -0.94 -4.67
CA GLY A 26 -0.52 -1.64 -5.49
C GLY A 26 -1.62 -0.77 -6.06
N LEU A 27 -1.61 -0.61 -7.38
CA LEU A 27 -2.73 -0.11 -8.18
C LEU A 27 -3.47 -1.31 -8.78
N THR A 28 -4.28 -1.97 -7.95
CA THR A 28 -4.94 -3.24 -8.29
C THR A 28 -6.01 -3.12 -9.38
N THR A 29 -6.63 -1.96 -9.53
CA THR A 29 -7.74 -1.74 -10.47
C THR A 29 -7.34 -0.93 -11.71
N VAL A 30 -6.10 -0.44 -11.78
CA VAL A 30 -5.59 0.33 -12.93
C VAL A 30 -4.63 -0.54 -13.75
N PRO A 31 -5.00 -0.90 -14.99
CA PRO A 31 -4.11 -1.62 -15.89
C PRO A 31 -2.79 -0.87 -16.12
N ARG A 32 -1.69 -1.62 -16.30
CA ARG A 32 -0.33 -1.07 -16.49
C ARG A 32 -0.05 -0.56 -17.91
N THR A 33 -1.06 -0.06 -18.61
CA THR A 33 -0.88 0.54 -19.94
C THR A 33 -0.84 2.06 -19.82
N PRO A 34 -0.07 2.77 -20.68
CA PRO A 34 0.00 4.24 -20.64
C PRO A 34 -1.38 4.90 -20.73
N GLU A 35 -2.28 4.38 -21.57
CA GLU A 35 -3.62 4.92 -21.77
C GLU A 35 -4.48 4.76 -20.51
N ALA A 36 -4.43 3.57 -19.89
CA ALA A 36 -5.18 3.30 -18.67
C ALA A 36 -4.70 4.17 -17.50
N MET A 37 -3.38 4.35 -17.36
CA MET A 37 -2.78 5.23 -16.35
C MET A 37 -3.17 6.69 -16.58
N ARG A 38 -3.14 7.17 -17.82
CA ARG A 38 -3.57 8.53 -18.17
C ARG A 38 -5.05 8.74 -17.83
N ASP A 39 -5.92 7.82 -18.26
CA ASP A 39 -7.36 7.94 -18.03
C ASP A 39 -7.71 7.84 -16.53
N ALA A 40 -6.99 6.99 -15.78
CA ALA A 40 -7.07 6.91 -14.32
C ALA A 40 -6.68 8.23 -13.67
N GLY A 41 -5.54 8.82 -14.06
CA GLY A 41 -5.11 10.13 -13.57
C GLY A 41 -6.14 11.23 -13.83
N MET A 42 -6.77 11.25 -15.02
CA MET A 42 -7.80 12.24 -15.36
C MET A 42 -9.09 12.07 -14.55
N ARG A 43 -9.50 10.83 -14.24
CA ARG A 43 -10.63 10.56 -13.34
C ARG A 43 -10.28 10.93 -11.90
N GLY A 44 -9.09 10.56 -11.46
CA GLY A 44 -8.57 10.83 -10.12
C GLY A 44 -8.49 12.32 -9.81
N ILE A 45 -7.90 13.12 -10.70
CA ILE A 45 -7.76 14.57 -10.47
C ILE A 45 -9.13 15.26 -10.39
N ARG A 46 -10.09 14.85 -11.23
CA ARG A 46 -11.46 15.35 -11.19
C ARG A 46 -12.15 15.00 -9.86
N SER A 47 -11.97 13.77 -9.37
CA SER A 47 -12.47 13.36 -8.06
C SER A 47 -11.88 14.21 -6.94
N LEU A 48 -10.56 14.41 -6.92
CA LEU A 48 -9.87 15.20 -5.91
C LEU A 48 -10.30 16.67 -5.90
N LEU A 49 -10.52 17.27 -7.08
CA LEU A 49 -11.07 18.61 -7.22
C LEU A 49 -12.47 18.72 -6.61
N VAL A 50 -13.38 17.79 -6.95
CA VAL A 50 -14.75 17.79 -6.42
C VAL A 50 -14.76 17.63 -4.89
N ARG A 51 -13.81 16.87 -4.35
CA ARG A 51 -13.66 16.63 -2.91
C ARG A 51 -12.93 17.76 -2.17
N GLY A 52 -12.43 18.77 -2.88
CA GLY A 52 -11.64 19.86 -2.30
C GLY A 52 -10.29 19.43 -1.73
N LEU A 53 -9.78 18.26 -2.10
CA LEU A 53 -8.46 17.77 -1.69
C LEU A 53 -7.35 18.25 -2.63
N VAL A 54 -7.73 18.72 -3.82
CA VAL A 54 -6.87 19.41 -4.77
C VAL A 54 -7.64 20.63 -5.28
N SER A 55 -6.92 21.71 -5.58
CA SER A 55 -7.41 22.92 -6.23
C SER A 55 -6.53 23.27 -7.42
N VAL A 56 -7.07 24.00 -8.39
CA VAL A 56 -6.27 24.55 -9.49
C VAL A 56 -5.44 25.72 -8.95
N GLU A 57 -4.15 25.73 -9.26
CA GLU A 57 -3.25 26.82 -8.86
C GLU A 57 -3.65 28.11 -9.58
N PRO A 58 -3.80 29.25 -8.88
CA PRO A 58 -4.10 30.52 -9.52
C PRO A 58 -2.89 31.00 -10.35
N GLY A 59 -3.02 31.06 -11.68
CA GLY A 59 -1.95 31.52 -12.56
C GLY A 59 -2.07 30.98 -13.99
N MET A 60 -1.10 31.32 -14.85
CA MET A 60 -1.12 30.95 -16.27
C MET A 60 -0.70 29.50 -16.57
N ASP A 61 -0.14 28.77 -15.60
CA ASP A 61 0.53 27.49 -15.85
C ASP A 61 -0.14 26.28 -15.16
N GLY A 62 -1.46 26.14 -15.27
CA GLY A 62 -2.18 24.84 -15.16
C GLY A 62 -1.85 23.91 -13.98
N GLY A 63 -1.37 24.46 -12.85
CA GLY A 63 -0.87 23.70 -11.71
C GLY A 63 -1.99 23.19 -10.80
N TYR A 64 -1.63 22.26 -9.91
CA TYR A 64 -2.52 21.73 -8.88
C TYR A 64 -1.91 21.95 -7.49
N VAL A 65 -2.71 22.49 -6.59
CA VAL A 65 -2.37 22.63 -5.17
C VAL A 65 -3.13 21.56 -4.40
N VAL A 66 -2.42 20.72 -3.66
CA VAL A 66 -3.00 19.69 -2.79
C VAL A 66 -3.31 20.31 -1.42
N ASP A 67 -4.40 19.87 -0.79
CA ASP A 67 -4.71 20.21 0.61
C ASP A 67 -3.48 20.02 1.51
N PRO A 68 -3.10 20.99 2.37
CA PRO A 68 -1.82 20.96 3.09
C PRO A 68 -1.60 19.72 3.97
N GLU A 69 -2.64 19.20 4.61
CA GLU A 69 -2.51 17.99 5.44
C GLU A 69 -2.35 16.75 4.55
N PHE A 70 -3.11 16.68 3.45
CA PHE A 70 -2.99 15.58 2.51
C PHE A 70 -1.65 15.60 1.77
N GLU A 71 -1.18 16.80 1.42
CA GLU A 71 0.13 17.06 0.84
C GLU A 71 1.25 16.52 1.73
N SER A 72 1.21 16.82 3.03
CA SER A 72 2.19 16.32 3.98
C SER A 72 2.23 14.79 4.01
N ALA A 73 1.05 14.14 3.99
CA ALA A 73 0.95 12.69 3.97
C ALA A 73 1.50 12.09 2.66
N VAL A 74 1.05 12.61 1.51
CA VAL A 74 1.45 12.11 0.18
C VAL A 74 2.94 12.33 -0.06
N SER A 75 3.44 13.54 0.17
CA SER A 75 4.86 13.86 -0.04
C SER A 75 5.77 13.11 0.94
N GLY A 76 5.35 12.96 2.20
CA GLY A 76 6.06 12.11 3.16
C GLY A 76 6.08 10.65 2.75
N PHE A 77 4.98 10.13 2.21
CA PHE A 77 4.89 8.77 1.72
C PHE A 77 5.70 8.53 0.43
N LEU A 78 5.66 9.45 -0.53
CA LEU A 78 6.36 9.33 -1.81
C LEU A 78 7.87 9.57 -1.66
N GLY A 79 8.28 10.53 -0.83
CA GLY A 79 9.69 10.86 -0.59
C GLY A 79 10.44 9.91 0.36
N ALA A 80 9.77 8.93 0.96
CA ALA A 80 10.38 7.99 1.89
C ALA A 80 11.40 7.06 1.23
N ALA A 81 12.61 6.99 1.80
CA ALA A 81 13.71 6.15 1.32
C ALA A 81 13.60 4.68 1.78
N LYS A 82 13.06 4.45 2.98
CA LYS A 82 12.85 3.09 3.51
C LYS A 82 11.37 2.72 3.42
N ARG A 83 11.09 1.51 2.91
CA ARG A 83 9.73 0.98 2.74
C ARG A 83 9.67 -0.48 3.18
N ILE A 84 8.57 -0.83 3.83
CA ILE A 84 8.22 -2.20 4.20
C ILE A 84 6.82 -2.44 3.67
N GLY A 85 6.64 -3.50 2.89
CA GLY A 85 5.36 -3.83 2.26
C GLY A 85 4.84 -5.17 2.73
N ALA A 86 3.52 -5.33 2.81
CA ALA A 86 2.88 -6.64 2.83
C ALA A 86 1.80 -6.67 1.76
N TYR A 87 1.64 -7.79 1.06
CA TYR A 87 0.62 -7.91 0.02
C TYR A 87 0.15 -9.33 -0.20
N LEU A 88 -1.07 -9.46 -0.72
CA LEU A 88 -1.57 -10.72 -1.26
C LEU A 88 -0.99 -10.98 -2.65
N ALA A 89 -0.51 -12.21 -2.87
CA ALA A 89 0.05 -12.68 -4.12
C ALA A 89 -0.45 -14.10 -4.45
N PRO A 90 -0.44 -14.53 -5.74
CA PRO A 90 -0.60 -15.93 -6.08
C PRO A 90 0.58 -16.73 -5.51
N ALA A 91 0.32 -17.88 -4.89
CA ALA A 91 1.35 -18.73 -4.29
C ALA A 91 2.42 -19.16 -5.31
N ALA A 92 2.02 -19.38 -6.57
CA ALA A 92 2.94 -19.72 -7.66
C ALA A 92 3.78 -18.54 -8.17
N LYS A 93 3.42 -17.29 -7.82
CA LYS A 93 4.07 -16.06 -8.27
C LYS A 93 4.13 -15.03 -7.12
N PRO A 94 4.92 -15.30 -6.07
CA PRO A 94 4.93 -14.49 -4.84
C PRO A 94 5.37 -13.04 -5.08
N ASP A 95 6.04 -12.73 -6.19
CA ASP A 95 6.44 -11.36 -6.53
C ASP A 95 5.35 -10.56 -7.28
N GLN A 96 4.17 -11.15 -7.49
CA GLN A 96 3.04 -10.49 -8.17
C GLN A 96 1.93 -10.16 -7.20
N LEU A 97 1.65 -8.86 -7.04
CA LEU A 97 0.47 -8.38 -6.33
C LEU A 97 -0.82 -8.89 -6.99
N ALA A 98 -1.73 -9.46 -6.19
CA ALA A 98 -3.04 -9.95 -6.64
C ALA A 98 -4.21 -9.52 -5.75
N GLY A 99 -4.00 -8.61 -4.79
CA GLY A 99 -5.08 -8.18 -3.90
C GLY A 99 -4.70 -7.06 -2.96
N ALA A 100 -5.18 -7.14 -1.72
CA ALA A 100 -4.90 -6.13 -0.71
C ALA A 100 -3.39 -6.00 -0.44
N SER A 101 -2.97 -4.79 -0.11
CA SER A 101 -1.59 -4.50 0.25
C SER A 101 -1.50 -3.44 1.35
N ILE A 102 -0.39 -3.45 2.07
CA ILE A 102 0.00 -2.50 3.08
C ILE A 102 1.42 -2.06 2.74
N THR A 103 1.71 -0.77 2.89
CA THR A 103 3.06 -0.24 2.74
C THR A 103 3.30 0.79 3.83
N ALA A 104 4.29 0.50 4.66
CA ALA A 104 4.85 1.44 5.59
C ALA A 104 6.05 2.12 4.95
N ALA A 105 6.08 3.45 4.98
CA ALA A 105 7.13 4.26 4.39
C ALA A 105 7.69 5.21 5.45
N ARG A 106 9.02 5.23 5.61
CA ARG A 106 9.70 6.01 6.65
C ARG A 106 10.37 7.25 6.06
N THR A 107 10.07 8.40 6.65
CA THR A 107 10.92 9.60 6.59
C THR A 107 11.70 9.73 7.89
N ASP A 108 12.61 10.69 7.98
CA ASP A 108 13.38 10.96 9.21
C ASP A 108 12.48 11.34 10.40
N LEU A 109 11.30 11.89 10.12
CA LEU A 109 10.38 12.43 11.13
C LEU A 109 9.22 11.49 11.46
N GLN A 110 8.77 10.66 10.52
CA GLN A 110 7.49 9.96 10.65
C GLN A 110 7.43 8.69 9.79
N TRP A 111 6.66 7.72 10.26
CA TRP A 111 6.19 6.62 9.42
C TRP A 111 4.80 6.91 8.86
N TRP A 112 4.63 6.66 7.57
CA TRP A 112 3.36 6.71 6.86
C TRP A 112 2.91 5.30 6.51
N LEU A 113 1.69 4.95 6.88
CA LEU A 113 1.10 3.68 6.54
C LEU A 113 0.04 3.90 5.47
N VAL A 114 0.21 3.22 4.33
CA VAL A 114 -0.79 3.13 3.27
C VAL A 114 -1.34 1.72 3.23
N SER A 115 -2.65 1.56 3.34
CA SER A 115 -3.34 0.28 3.11
C SER A 115 -4.18 0.40 1.84
N ALA A 116 -4.04 -0.53 0.90
CA ALA A 116 -4.86 -0.63 -0.30
C ALA A 116 -5.70 -1.91 -0.28
N THR A 117 -6.99 -1.81 -0.54
CA THR A 117 -7.86 -2.96 -0.74
C THR A 117 -7.72 -3.53 -2.15
N ALA A 118 -8.17 -4.77 -2.38
CA ALA A 118 -8.23 -5.36 -3.72
C ALA A 118 -9.21 -4.65 -4.68
N LYS A 119 -9.96 -3.66 -4.19
CA LYS A 119 -10.87 -2.81 -4.98
C LYS A 119 -10.29 -1.43 -5.27
N GLY A 120 -8.99 -1.24 -5.04
CA GLY A 120 -8.31 0.00 -5.35
C GLY A 120 -8.71 1.16 -4.43
N VAL A 121 -9.03 0.87 -3.16
CA VAL A 121 -9.27 1.90 -2.13
C VAL A 121 -8.09 1.93 -1.18
N HIS A 122 -7.46 3.09 -1.08
CA HIS A 122 -6.33 3.42 -0.23
C HIS A 122 -6.79 4.15 1.03
N SER A 123 -6.08 3.92 2.13
CA SER A 123 -6.06 4.83 3.27
C SER A 123 -4.62 5.20 3.58
N ILE A 124 -4.34 6.47 3.87
CA ILE A 124 -3.02 6.95 4.31
C ILE A 124 -3.15 7.67 5.64
N ARG A 125 -2.26 7.29 6.56
CA ARG A 125 -2.18 7.91 7.89
C ARG A 125 -0.75 7.87 8.42
N PRO A 126 -0.38 8.80 9.32
CA PRO A 126 0.82 8.61 10.11
C PRO A 126 0.61 7.42 11.05
N SER A 127 1.67 6.68 11.34
CA SER A 127 1.60 5.51 12.21
C SER A 127 2.85 5.34 13.05
N GLY A 128 2.68 4.70 14.21
CA GLY A 128 3.80 4.26 15.04
C GLY A 128 4.39 2.93 14.55
N ARG A 129 5.60 2.59 15.02
CA ARG A 129 6.24 1.29 14.70
C ARG A 129 5.37 0.10 15.08
N LEU A 130 4.72 0.15 16.26
CA LEU A 130 3.84 -0.93 16.73
C LEU A 130 2.63 -1.09 15.81
N GLU A 131 1.95 0.01 15.46
CA GLU A 131 0.80 -0.02 14.56
C GLU A 131 1.14 -0.58 13.17
N ILE A 132 2.35 -0.30 12.68
CA ILE A 132 2.84 -0.86 11.42
C ILE A 132 2.98 -2.38 11.54
N VAL A 133 3.70 -2.86 12.57
CA VAL A 133 3.87 -4.29 12.81
C VAL A 133 2.52 -4.98 12.96
N ASP A 134 1.58 -4.37 13.69
CA ASP A 134 0.24 -4.90 13.89
C ASP A 134 -0.53 -4.98 12.57
N SER A 135 -0.45 -3.95 11.72
CA SER A 135 -1.12 -3.94 10.42
C SER A 135 -0.55 -4.99 9.46
N LEU A 136 0.79 -5.13 9.41
CA LEU A 136 1.45 -6.17 8.61
C LEU A 136 1.11 -7.58 9.12
N ALA A 137 1.10 -7.75 10.44
CA ALA A 137 0.73 -9.01 11.09
C ALA A 137 -0.73 -9.37 10.79
N GLU A 138 -1.66 -8.41 10.88
CA GLU A 138 -3.07 -8.64 10.64
C GLU A 138 -3.31 -9.16 9.21
N LEU A 139 -2.66 -8.58 8.20
CA LEU A 139 -2.77 -9.07 6.82
C LEU A 139 -2.26 -10.52 6.70
N ALA A 140 -1.12 -10.82 7.33
CA ALA A 140 -0.53 -12.16 7.29
C ALA A 140 -1.38 -13.20 8.06
N GLU A 141 -1.86 -12.86 9.26
CA GLU A 141 -2.69 -13.70 10.12
C GLU A 141 -4.02 -14.02 9.44
N LYS A 142 -4.71 -13.01 8.90
CA LYS A 142 -5.98 -13.20 8.16
C LYS A 142 -5.81 -13.94 6.83
N THR A 143 -4.60 -13.93 6.26
CA THR A 143 -4.29 -14.76 5.09
C THR A 143 -4.04 -16.20 5.52
N TYR A 144 -3.28 -16.38 6.59
CA TYR A 144 -2.91 -17.68 7.16
C TYR A 144 -4.12 -18.48 7.66
N ASP A 145 -5.06 -17.82 8.33
CA ASP A 145 -6.29 -18.44 8.84
C ASP A 145 -7.40 -18.56 7.76
N GLY A 146 -7.17 -18.00 6.57
CA GLY A 146 -8.09 -18.05 5.43
C GLY A 146 -9.23 -17.02 5.47
N THR A 147 -9.35 -16.20 6.52
CA THR A 147 -10.42 -15.20 6.66
C THR A 147 -10.45 -14.21 5.50
N LEU A 148 -9.28 -13.73 5.06
CA LEU A 148 -9.16 -12.79 3.95
C LEU A 148 -9.49 -13.42 2.59
N LEU A 149 -9.44 -14.75 2.52
CA LEU A 149 -9.66 -15.55 1.31
C LEU A 149 -11.03 -16.23 1.33
N ALA A 150 -11.89 -15.87 2.29
CA ALA A 150 -13.25 -16.36 2.36
C ALA A 150 -13.99 -16.04 1.06
N GLY A 151 -14.51 -17.07 0.39
CA GLY A 151 -15.17 -16.95 -0.91
C GLY A 151 -14.27 -17.18 -2.12
N THR A 152 -12.98 -17.43 -1.93
CA THR A 152 -12.12 -17.98 -3.01
C THR A 152 -12.30 -19.49 -3.12
N THR A 153 -12.23 -20.02 -4.35
CA THR A 153 -12.39 -21.46 -4.61
C THR A 153 -11.22 -22.29 -4.05
N ASP A 154 -10.01 -21.73 -4.09
CA ASP A 154 -8.79 -22.36 -3.58
C ASP A 154 -7.94 -21.34 -2.81
N PRO A 155 -8.15 -21.18 -1.49
CA PRO A 155 -7.34 -20.30 -0.66
C PRO A 155 -5.84 -20.63 -0.66
N ALA A 156 -5.46 -21.89 -0.88
CA ALA A 156 -4.05 -22.30 -0.88
C ALA A 156 -3.30 -21.81 -2.13
N SER A 157 -4.02 -21.37 -3.17
CA SER A 157 -3.45 -20.73 -4.36
C SER A 157 -2.93 -19.30 -4.11
N TYR A 158 -3.11 -18.77 -2.90
CA TYR A 158 -2.67 -17.44 -2.49
C TYR A 158 -1.65 -17.50 -1.35
N CYS A 159 -0.91 -16.41 -1.18
CA CYS A 159 -0.03 -16.18 -0.04
C CYS A 159 0.00 -14.69 0.31
N CYS A 160 0.39 -14.39 1.55
CA CYS A 160 0.79 -13.06 1.95
C CYS A 160 2.31 -12.97 1.90
N VAL A 161 2.85 -11.95 1.26
CA VAL A 161 4.28 -11.68 1.18
C VAL A 161 4.56 -10.39 1.91
N ILE A 162 5.41 -10.45 2.93
CA ILE A 162 5.95 -9.28 3.64
C ILE A 162 7.37 -9.06 3.15
N ARG A 163 7.67 -7.87 2.61
CA ARG A 163 8.99 -7.47 2.11
C ARG A 163 9.57 -6.32 2.94
N PHE A 164 10.84 -6.47 3.32
CA PHE A 164 11.63 -5.48 4.06
C PHE A 164 12.72 -4.84 3.19
N GLY A 165 12.96 -5.39 2.00
CA GLY A 165 14.02 -5.02 1.08
C GLY A 165 13.85 -5.68 -0.29
N ALA A 166 14.81 -5.46 -1.17
CA ALA A 166 14.79 -5.96 -2.54
C ALA A 166 15.29 -7.41 -2.67
N GLY A 167 16.03 -7.93 -1.67
CA GLY A 167 16.57 -9.27 -1.67
C GLY A 167 15.50 -10.35 -1.48
N ASP A 168 15.82 -11.59 -1.86
CA ASP A 168 14.96 -12.74 -1.58
C ASP A 168 14.98 -13.14 -0.10
N ASP A 169 16.07 -12.86 0.61
CA ASP A 169 16.17 -13.05 2.06
C ASP A 169 15.40 -11.97 2.85
N ASP A 170 15.05 -10.86 2.20
CA ASP A 170 14.30 -9.75 2.80
C ASP A 170 12.78 -9.95 2.72
N LYS A 171 12.30 -11.20 2.58
CA LYS A 171 10.87 -11.51 2.50
C LYS A 171 10.43 -12.64 3.41
N ILE A 172 9.21 -12.50 3.92
CA ILE A 172 8.48 -13.57 4.61
C ILE A 172 7.26 -13.92 3.78
N VAL A 173 7.11 -15.19 3.43
CA VAL A 173 5.96 -15.71 2.71
C VAL A 173 5.10 -16.52 3.67
N VAL A 174 3.81 -16.19 3.72
CA VAL A 174 2.81 -16.81 4.59
C VAL A 174 1.75 -17.45 3.69
N SER A 175 1.65 -18.77 3.72
CA SER A 175 0.70 -19.52 2.90
C SER A 175 -0.74 -19.18 3.24
N GLY A 176 -1.57 -18.97 2.21
CA GLY A 176 -3.02 -18.85 2.36
C GLY A 176 -3.61 -20.13 2.93
N ASN A 177 -4.48 -19.99 3.93
CA ASN A 177 -5.06 -21.12 4.66
C ASN A 177 -4.00 -22.08 5.26
N GLY A 178 -2.81 -21.56 5.56
CA GLY A 178 -1.71 -22.32 6.14
C GLY A 178 -2.01 -22.89 7.52
N ALA A 179 -3.02 -22.37 8.24
CA ALA A 179 -3.48 -22.96 9.49
C ALA A 179 -3.98 -24.41 9.30
N ALA A 180 -4.54 -24.72 8.12
CA ALA A 180 -5.02 -26.04 7.77
C ALA A 180 -3.97 -26.90 7.04
N THR A 181 -3.07 -26.28 6.26
CA THR A 181 -2.26 -27.00 5.26
C THR A 181 -0.76 -26.68 5.27
N GLY A 182 -0.31 -25.70 6.07
CA GLY A 182 1.01 -25.09 5.92
C GLY A 182 1.87 -25.05 7.20
N PRO A 183 3.11 -24.58 7.09
CA PRO A 183 3.98 -24.38 8.25
C PRO A 183 3.40 -23.31 9.17
N ARG A 184 3.67 -23.43 10.47
CA ARG A 184 3.15 -22.50 11.47
C ARG A 184 3.66 -21.06 11.23
N TRP A 185 2.73 -20.12 11.06
CA TRP A 185 3.00 -18.69 11.08
C TRP A 185 3.42 -18.23 12.49
N SER A 186 4.39 -17.31 12.57
CA SER A 186 4.87 -16.73 13.83
C SER A 186 5.04 -15.22 13.71
N ARG A 187 4.25 -14.47 14.49
CA ARG A 187 4.39 -13.01 14.61
C ARG A 187 5.76 -12.58 15.11
N THR A 188 6.42 -13.39 15.94
CA THR A 188 7.77 -13.11 16.46
C THR A 188 8.77 -12.93 15.32
N ARG A 189 8.68 -13.76 14.27
CA ARG A 189 9.55 -13.66 13.08
C ARG A 189 9.39 -12.30 12.38
N LEU A 190 8.16 -11.78 12.29
CA LEU A 190 7.91 -10.44 11.74
C LEU A 190 8.51 -9.35 12.62
N VAL A 191 8.36 -9.43 13.94
CA VAL A 191 8.91 -8.44 14.88
C VAL A 191 10.44 -8.37 14.76
N GLU A 192 11.11 -9.52 14.70
CA GLU A 192 12.57 -9.61 14.56
C GLU A 192 13.05 -9.04 13.22
N ALA A 193 12.42 -9.45 12.10
CA ALA A 193 12.75 -8.95 10.77
C ALA A 193 12.50 -7.43 10.65
N PHE A 194 11.38 -6.95 11.20
CA PHE A 194 11.06 -5.53 11.23
C PHE A 194 12.10 -4.75 12.05
N ALA A 195 12.52 -5.25 13.21
CA ALA A 195 13.54 -4.61 14.03
C ALA A 195 14.86 -4.43 13.28
N GLY A 196 15.32 -5.46 12.55
CA GLY A 196 16.53 -5.40 11.73
C GLY A 196 16.41 -4.46 10.52
N ALA A 197 15.24 -4.37 9.90
CA ALA A 197 15.01 -3.50 8.74
C ALA A 197 14.95 -2.00 9.09
N VAL A 198 14.58 -1.68 10.33
CA VAL A 198 14.36 -0.30 10.80
C VAL A 198 15.45 0.24 11.71
N SER A 199 16.42 -0.59 12.14
CA SER A 199 17.72 -0.11 12.61
C SER A 199 18.46 0.68 11.55
#